data_AF-A0A8J8A6Y3-F1
#
_entry.id   AF-A0A8J8A6Y3-F1
#
_cell.length_a   1.000
_cell.length_b   1.000
_cell.length_c   1.000
_cell.angle_alpha   90.00
_cell.angle_beta   90.00
_cell.angle_gamma   90.00
#
_symmetry.space_group_name_H-M   'P 1'
#
loop_
_entity.id
_entity.type
_entity.pdbx_description
1 polymer ?
#
loop_
_entity_poly.entity_id
_entity_poly.type
_entity_poly.pdbx_seq_one_letter_code
_entity_poly.pdbx_strand_id
1 'polypeptide(L)' 'MMGFGYFGWFGAIFMLLFWILIIVGVVWFIKWIIEQSSGGTSKKSALEILDEKYARGEIDDEEYERRKRKLLEG' A
#
# COMPACT_ATOMS: atom_id res chain seq x y z
N MET A 1 -35.67 39.37 5.27
CA MET A 1 -34.53 38.99 4.40
C MET A 1 -34.16 37.54 4.71
N MET A 2 -34.80 36.58 4.03
CA MET A 2 -34.55 35.15 4.20
C MET A 2 -34.29 34.57 2.80
N GLY A 3 -33.02 34.40 2.45
CA GLY A 3 -32.62 33.89 1.13
C GLY A 3 -31.17 33.36 1.05
N PHE A 4 -30.39 33.46 2.14
CA PHE A 4 -28.99 33.03 2.15
C PHE A 4 -28.73 31.67 2.85
N GLY A 5 -29.73 31.10 3.54
CA GLY A 5 -29.55 29.83 4.28
C GLY A 5 -29.37 28.61 3.36
N TYR A 6 -30.12 28.55 2.26
CA TYR A 6 -30.08 27.42 1.33
C TYR A 6 -28.79 27.40 0.48
N PHE A 7 -28.30 28.57 0.08
CA PHE A 7 -27.08 28.71 -0.70
C PHE A 7 -25.82 28.42 0.13
N GLY A 8 -25.83 28.79 1.42
CA GLY A 8 -24.75 28.46 2.36
C GLY A 8 -24.65 26.95 2.65
N TRP A 9 -25.78 26.26 2.79
CA TRP A 9 -25.80 24.81 2.99
C TRP A 9 -25.31 24.04 1.77
N PHE A 10 -25.72 24.46 0.57
CA PHE A 10 -25.22 23.88 -0.68
C PHE A 10 -23.71 24.09 -0.84
N GLY A 11 -23.20 25.28 -0.50
CA GLY A 11 -21.76 25.56 -0.50
C GLY A 11 -20.98 24.69 0.49
N ALA A 12 -21.51 24.50 1.70
CA ALA A 12 -20.90 23.64 2.72
C ALA A 12 -20.84 22.17 2.27
N ILE A 13 -21.91 21.65 1.67
CA ILE A 13 -21.93 20.30 1.11
C ILE A 13 -20.90 20.17 -0.01
N PHE A 14 -20.86 21.11 -0.96
CA PHE A 14 -19.92 21.07 -2.08
C PHE A 14 -18.47 21.06 -1.61
N MET A 15 -18.16 21.87 -0.60
CA MET A 15 -16.83 21.93 0.00
C MET A 15 -16.45 20.59 0.66
N LEU A 16 -17.39 19.95 1.36
CA LEU A 16 -17.17 18.65 1.99
C LEU A 16 -17.01 17.55 0.94
N LEU A 17 -17.81 17.57 -0.12
CA LEU A 17 -17.70 16.67 -1.27
C LEU A 17 -16.34 16.81 -1.97
N PHE A 18 -15.86 18.03 -2.14
CA PHE A 18 -14.53 18.32 -2.70
C PHE A 18 -13.41 17.71 -1.84
N TRP A 19 -13.49 17.87 -0.52
CA TRP A 19 -12.53 17.24 0.40
C TRP A 19 -12.57 15.71 0.35
N ILE A 20 -13.77 15.10 0.31
CA ILE A 20 -13.92 13.65 0.14
C ILE A 20 -13.28 13.21 -1.17
N LEU A 21 -13.53 13.93 -2.27
CA LEU A 21 -12.97 13.60 -3.58
C LEU A 21 -11.43 13.67 -3.58
N ILE A 22 -10.85 14.66 -2.91
CA ILE A 22 -9.40 14.74 -2.69
C ILE A 22 -8.90 13.54 -1.90
N ILE A 23 -9.55 13.19 -0.78
CA ILE A 23 -9.14 12.05 0.05
C ILE A 23 -9.20 10.75 -0.76
N VAL A 24 -10.30 10.53 -1.50
CA VAL A 24 -10.45 9.34 -2.36
C VAL A 24 -9.36 9.32 -3.43
N GLY A 25 -9.08 10.44 -4.08
CA GLY A 25 -8.01 10.56 -5.07
C GLY A 25 -6.63 10.23 -4.49
N VAL A 26 -6.32 10.76 -3.30
CA VAL A 26 -5.05 10.49 -2.60
C VAL A 26 -4.96 9.02 -2.18
N VAL A 27 -6.01 8.46 -1.59
CA VAL A 27 -6.05 7.05 -1.18
C VAL A 27 -5.91 6.13 -2.40
N TRP A 28 -6.59 6.43 -3.50
CA TRP A 28 -6.47 5.65 -4.73
C TRP A 28 -5.08 5.74 -5.34
N PHE A 29 -4.47 6.93 -5.36
CA PHE A 29 -3.11 7.15 -5.85
C PHE A 29 -2.07 6.41 -4.99
N ILE A 30 -2.20 6.49 -3.66
CA ILE A 30 -1.34 5.75 -2.73
C ILE A 30 -1.53 4.25 -2.91
N LYS A 31 -2.78 3.76 -3.00
CA LYS A 31 -3.05 2.34 -3.25
C LYS A 31 -2.42 1.90 -4.57
N TRP A 32 -2.53 2.68 -5.65
CA TRP A 32 -1.93 2.35 -6.93
C TRP A 32 -0.39 2.26 -6.87
N ILE A 33 0.27 3.20 -6.18
CA ILE A 33 1.72 3.14 -5.94
C ILE A 33 2.09 1.92 -5.10
N ILE A 34 1.34 1.63 -4.04
CA ILE A 34 1.56 0.46 -3.21
C ILE A 34 1.32 -0.82 -4.00
N GLU A 35 0.30 -0.88 -4.86
CA GLU A 35 0.00 -2.04 -5.71
C GLU A 35 1.10 -2.28 -6.75
N GLN A 36 1.61 -1.19 -7.33
CA GLN A 36 2.72 -1.21 -8.27
C GLN A 36 4.04 -1.60 -7.58
N SER A 37 4.21 -1.26 -6.30
CA SER A 37 5.29 -1.77 -5.45
C SER A 37 5.04 -3.22 -5.01
N SER A 38 3.79 -3.60 -4.70
CA SER A 38 3.42 -4.91 -4.16
C SER A 38 3.39 -6.01 -5.21
N GLY A 39 3.33 -5.65 -6.50
CA GLY A 39 3.63 -6.56 -7.61
C GLY A 39 5.05 -7.15 -7.56
N GLY A 40 5.97 -6.56 -6.77
CA GLY A 40 7.31 -7.09 -6.49
C GLY A 40 7.67 -7.22 -5.01
N THR A 41 6.77 -6.86 -4.08
CA THR A 41 7.08 -6.82 -2.63
C THR A 41 6.84 -8.16 -1.93
N SER A 42 6.00 -9.05 -2.47
CA SER A 42 5.83 -10.38 -1.85
C SER A 42 7.13 -11.19 -1.88
N LYS A 43 7.87 -11.16 -3.00
CA LYS A 43 9.21 -11.76 -3.12
C LYS A 43 10.23 -11.07 -2.22
N LYS A 44 10.25 -9.73 -2.19
CA LYS A 44 11.19 -8.98 -1.34
C LYS A 44 10.95 -9.26 0.14
N SER A 45 9.70 -9.26 0.59
CA SER A 45 9.35 -9.61 1.97
C SER A 45 9.64 -11.08 2.29
N ALA A 46 9.40 -12.01 1.35
CA ALA A 46 9.75 -13.42 1.54
C ALA A 46 11.28 -13.66 1.61
N LEU A 47 12.07 -12.94 0.81
CA LEU A 47 13.53 -12.98 0.87
C LEU A 47 14.06 -12.32 2.14
N GLU A 48 13.49 -11.19 2.56
CA GLU A 48 13.87 -10.48 3.79
C GLU A 48 13.60 -11.33 5.05
N ILE A 49 12.46 -12.04 5.09
CA ILE A 49 12.16 -13.02 6.14
C ILE A 49 13.12 -14.22 6.08
N LEU A 50 13.54 -14.65 4.88
CA LEU A 50 14.49 -15.76 4.73
C LEU A 50 15.90 -15.36 5.19
N ASP A 51 16.36 -14.17 4.84
CA ASP A 51 17.65 -13.61 5.26
C ASP A 51 17.71 -13.45 6.79
N GLU A 52 16.63 -12.99 7.41
CA GLU A 52 16.57 -12.84 8.88
C GLU A 52 16.73 -14.20 9.60
N LYS A 53 16.08 -15.26 9.09
CA LYS A 53 16.17 -16.61 9.67
C LYS A 53 17.56 -17.23 9.48
N TYR A 54 18.21 -16.95 8.35
CA TYR A 54 19.58 -17.37 8.10
C TYR A 54 20.56 -16.67 9.04
N ALA A 55 20.42 -15.35 9.23
CA ALA A 55 21.24 -14.60 10.18
C ALA A 55 21.05 -15.05 11.64
N ARG A 56 19.84 -15.51 11.98
CA ARG A 56 19.54 -16.12 13.29
C ARG A 56 20.09 -17.54 13.43
N GLY A 57 20.58 -18.16 12.35
CA GLY A 57 21.05 -19.55 12.33
C GLY A 57 19.92 -20.58 12.44
N GLU A 58 18.67 -20.19 12.15
CA GLU A 58 17.51 -21.10 12.18
C GLU A 58 17.44 -22.01 10.95
N ILE A 59 18.17 -21.66 9.90
CA ILE A 59 18.25 -22.41 8.64
C ILE A 59 19.70 -22.51 8.17
N ASP A 60 20.03 -23.66 7.60
CA ASP A 60 21.35 -23.98 7.06
C ASP A 60 21.58 -23.35 5.66
N ASP A 61 22.84 -23.21 5.26
CA ASP A 61 23.27 -22.69 3.95
C ASP A 61 22.56 -23.40 2.79
N GLU A 62 22.44 -24.73 2.85
CA GLU A 62 21.81 -25.53 1.80
C GLU A 62 20.31 -25.28 1.70
N GLU A 63 19.65 -24.97 2.81
CA GLU A 63 18.22 -24.71 2.87
C GLU A 63 17.90 -23.28 2.45
N TYR A 64 18.74 -22.32 2.85
CA TYR A 64 18.70 -20.94 2.40
C TYR A 64 18.80 -20.85 0.88
N GLU A 65 19.84 -21.46 0.28
CA GLU A 65 20.07 -21.43 -1.16
C GLU A 65 18.93 -22.08 -1.97
N ARG A 66 18.37 -23.17 -1.46
CA ARG A 66 17.24 -23.88 -2.10
C ARG A 66 15.97 -23.06 -2.10
N ARG A 67 15.67 -22.37 -0.99
CA ARG A 67 14.48 -21.50 -0.86
C ARG A 67 14.65 -20.21 -1.64
N LYS A 68 15.84 -19.62 -1.63
CA LYS A 68 16.20 -18.45 -2.43
C LYS A 68 16.06 -18.69 -3.93
N ARG A 69 16.56 -19.82 -4.44
CA ARG A 69 16.38 -20.21 -5.86
C ARG A 69 14.91 -20.35 -6.24
N LYS A 70 14.11 -21.04 -5.42
CA LYS A 70 12.65 -21.16 -5.65
C LYS A 70 11.93 -19.81 -5.66
N LEU A 71 12.33 -18.90 -4.77
CA LEU A 71 11.77 -17.54 -4.72
C LEU A 71 12.26 -16.66 -5.87
N LEU A 72 13.43 -16.91 -6.46
CA LEU A 72 13.94 -16.16 -7.60
C LEU A 72 13.38 -16.66 -8.94
N GLU A 73 13.18 -17.97 -9.10
CA GLU A 73 12.66 -18.60 -10.32
C GLU A 73 11.13 -18.50 -10.51
N GLY A 74 10.38 -18.19 -9.45
CA GLY A 74 8.90 -18.08 -9.49
C GLY A 74 8.33 -16.77 -10.02
#